data_AF-A0A7X9C5A1-F1
#
_entry.id   AF-A0A7X9C5A1-F1
#
_cell.length_a   1.000
_cell.length_b   1.000
_cell.length_c   1.000
_cell.angle_alpha   90.00
_cell.angle_beta   90.00
_cell.angle_gamma   90.00
#
_symmetry.space_group_name_H-M   'P 1'
#
loop_
_entity.id
_entity.type
_entity.pdbx_description
1 polymer ?
#
loop_
_entity_poly.entity_id
_entity_poly.type
_entity_poly.pdbx_seq_one_letter_code
_entity_poly.pdbx_strand_id
1 'polypeptide(L)'
;MKKNISVSMNQLVDEVRGQLGDDKKLFTMFKNCYTNTLNTTVKRMEDGTTYVITGDIPAMWFRDSTAQLRSYLLLAKEDVEIGDIIEGLIRRQYQYILIDPYANAFNEAPNGRGFQTDQTDMHPWVWERKYEIDSLCYPLQLSYLLWKNTGRKAHFDEVFVKVVHTIIDLWKTEQDHENNSSYRFQRENGRPMDTLTREGKGPLVVPTGMTWSAFRPSDDACTYGYLVPSNMFAVVVLRYVIEIALEVLHDKQLAEKAGLLAKEIHEGIGSPHTPKNYIWHIALAIQGLTNKDRRYKKEILEKMKNTDGGTNLMHEGFHVDDPKQFTRDWFSWANAMFSELVLDYCGYTIKR
;
A
#
# COMPACT_ATOMS: atom_id res chain seq x y z
N MET A 1 -22.77 8.77 22.78
CA MET A 1 -24.04 8.27 22.20
C MET A 1 -23.72 7.03 21.39
N LYS A 2 -24.37 5.88 21.63
CA LYS A 2 -24.22 4.71 20.75
C LYS A 2 -24.79 5.12 19.39
N LYS A 3 -23.95 5.28 18.37
CA LYS A 3 -24.44 5.33 16.99
C LYS A 3 -25.17 4.00 16.75
N ASN A 4 -26.40 4.06 16.28
CA ASN A 4 -27.16 2.86 15.98
C ASN A 4 -26.47 2.14 14.82
N ILE A 5 -26.11 0.88 15.06
CA ILE A 5 -25.62 -0.04 14.03
C ILE A 5 -26.71 -0.16 12.97
N SER A 6 -26.38 -0.03 11.68
CA SER A 6 -27.37 -0.13 10.60
C SER A 6 -28.07 -1.49 10.58
N VAL A 7 -29.24 -1.57 9.96
CA VAL A 7 -30.01 -2.82 9.88
C VAL A 7 -29.19 -3.92 9.20
N SER A 8 -28.52 -3.60 8.08
CA SER A 8 -27.66 -4.53 7.34
C SER A 8 -26.51 -5.06 8.20
N MET A 9 -25.93 -4.20 9.04
CA MET A 9 -24.83 -4.58 9.91
C MET A 9 -25.28 -5.46 11.07
N ASN A 10 -26.46 -5.19 11.65
CA ASN A 10 -27.02 -6.10 12.66
C ASN A 10 -27.30 -7.47 12.05
N GLN A 11 -27.85 -7.52 10.83
CA GLN A 11 -28.09 -8.78 10.12
C GLN A 11 -26.79 -9.57 9.90
N LEU A 12 -25.74 -8.94 9.36
CA LEU A 12 -24.44 -9.60 9.18
C LEU A 12 -23.85 -10.08 10.51
N VAL A 13 -23.96 -9.29 11.59
CA VAL A 13 -23.50 -9.68 12.92
C VAL A 13 -24.25 -10.91 13.43
N ASP A 14 -25.57 -10.99 13.23
CA ASP A 14 -26.37 -12.15 13.64
C ASP A 14 -26.07 -13.39 12.77
N GLU A 15 -25.82 -13.22 11.47
CA GLU A 15 -25.36 -14.29 10.58
C GLU A 15 -24.01 -14.86 11.05
N VAL A 16 -23.04 -13.99 11.36
CA VAL A 16 -21.74 -14.40 11.91
C VAL A 16 -21.91 -15.08 13.26
N ARG A 17 -22.82 -14.62 14.13
CA ARG A 17 -23.13 -15.32 15.39
C ARG A 17 -23.55 -16.76 15.12
N GLY A 18 -24.44 -16.98 14.15
CA GLY A 18 -24.90 -18.33 13.77
C GLY A 18 -23.75 -19.24 13.34
N GLN A 19 -22.77 -18.71 12.60
CA GLN A 19 -21.60 -19.46 12.13
C GLN A 19 -20.58 -19.76 13.24
N LEU A 20 -20.45 -18.87 14.24
CA LEU A 20 -19.52 -19.05 15.34
C LEU A 20 -20.02 -20.02 16.43
N GLY A 21 -21.29 -20.44 16.37
CA GLY A 21 -21.89 -21.37 17.33
C GLY A 21 -21.81 -20.87 18.78
N ASP A 22 -21.30 -21.71 19.68
CA ASP A 22 -21.27 -21.44 21.12
C ASP A 22 -20.05 -20.62 21.60
N ASP A 23 -19.13 -20.20 20.70
CA ASP A 23 -17.98 -19.37 21.09
C ASP A 23 -18.39 -17.91 21.35
N LYS A 24 -18.99 -17.69 22.52
CA LYS A 24 -19.49 -16.39 22.98
C LYS A 24 -18.37 -15.34 23.06
N LYS A 25 -17.14 -15.74 23.37
CA LYS A 25 -16.01 -14.81 23.48
C LYS A 25 -15.61 -14.31 22.11
N LEU A 26 -15.43 -15.21 21.14
CA LEU A 26 -15.08 -14.85 19.77
C LEU A 26 -16.17 -13.98 19.13
N PHE A 27 -17.44 -14.34 19.31
CA PHE A 27 -18.55 -13.51 18.82
C PHE A 27 -18.55 -12.10 19.44
N THR A 28 -18.32 -11.99 20.75
CA THR A 28 -18.25 -10.69 21.43
C THR A 28 -17.09 -9.85 20.91
N MET A 29 -15.91 -10.47 20.70
CA MET A 29 -14.75 -9.80 20.12
C MET A 29 -15.04 -9.33 18.69
N PHE A 30 -15.59 -10.21 17.84
CA PHE A 30 -15.97 -9.86 16.47
C PHE A 30 -16.93 -8.66 16.44
N LYS A 31 -18.03 -8.70 17.21
CA LYS A 31 -19.00 -7.61 17.25
C LYS A 31 -18.37 -6.29 17.69
N ASN A 32 -17.53 -6.32 18.73
CA ASN A 32 -16.88 -5.12 19.24
C ASN A 32 -15.88 -4.55 18.22
N CYS A 33 -15.04 -5.39 17.62
CA CYS A 33 -14.03 -4.96 16.64
C CYS A 33 -14.68 -4.51 15.33
N TYR A 34 -15.63 -5.27 14.79
CA TYR A 34 -16.28 -4.98 13.52
C TYR A 34 -17.12 -3.70 13.56
N THR A 35 -17.66 -3.31 14.71
CA THR A 35 -18.44 -2.06 14.85
C THR A 35 -17.59 -0.86 15.28
N ASN A 36 -16.32 -1.07 15.64
CA ASN A 36 -15.49 -0.04 16.25
C ASN A 36 -15.29 1.18 15.33
N THR A 37 -14.76 0.97 14.11
CA THR A 37 -14.46 2.04 13.15
C THR A 37 -15.65 2.98 12.92
N LEU A 38 -16.82 2.46 12.53
CA LEU A 38 -18.00 3.31 12.28
C LEU A 38 -18.46 4.08 13.53
N ASN A 39 -18.27 3.48 14.71
CA ASN A 39 -18.72 4.07 15.97
C ASN A 39 -17.76 5.13 16.51
N THR A 40 -16.45 4.95 16.31
CA THR A 40 -15.43 5.74 17.04
C THR A 40 -14.56 6.59 16.13
N THR A 41 -14.37 6.24 14.86
CA THR A 41 -13.40 6.94 14.00
C THR A 41 -14.03 7.66 12.81
N VAL A 42 -15.23 7.27 12.39
CA VAL A 42 -15.91 7.83 11.21
C VAL A 42 -16.71 9.09 11.54
N LYS A 43 -16.42 10.17 10.82
CA LYS A 43 -17.17 11.42 10.84
C LYS A 43 -17.62 11.80 9.42
N ARG A 44 -18.94 11.99 9.25
CA ARG A 44 -19.51 12.60 8.04
C ARG A 44 -19.33 14.10 8.10
N MET A 45 -18.88 14.67 7.00
CA MET A 45 -18.52 16.08 6.89
C MET A 45 -19.64 16.84 6.16
N GLU A 46 -19.72 18.14 6.39
CA GLU A 46 -20.78 19.00 5.82
C GLU A 46 -20.73 19.04 4.28
N ASP A 47 -19.53 18.89 3.70
CA ASP A 47 -19.29 18.81 2.26
C ASP A 47 -19.67 17.44 1.64
N GLY A 48 -20.29 16.55 2.41
CA GLY A 48 -20.72 15.22 1.95
C GLY A 48 -19.62 14.18 1.90
N THR A 49 -18.38 14.51 2.26
CA THR A 49 -17.27 13.55 2.35
C THR A 49 -17.21 12.88 3.73
N THR A 50 -16.28 11.93 3.90
CA THR A 50 -16.04 11.24 5.18
C THR A 50 -14.61 11.46 5.64
N TYR A 51 -14.45 11.85 6.90
CA TYR A 51 -13.15 11.90 7.58
C TYR A 51 -13.04 10.72 8.56
N VAL A 52 -11.90 10.02 8.54
CA VAL A 52 -11.68 8.81 9.34
C VAL A 52 -10.35 8.89 10.07
N ILE A 53 -10.38 9.02 11.40
CA ILE A 53 -9.16 9.03 12.21
C ILE A 53 -8.62 7.61 12.43
N THR A 54 -7.34 7.47 12.79
CA THR A 54 -6.76 6.13 13.07
C THR A 54 -7.32 5.52 14.35
N GLY A 55 -7.63 6.36 15.35
CA GLY A 55 -8.16 5.94 16.64
C GLY A 55 -7.78 6.93 17.74
N ASP A 56 -6.72 6.62 18.46
CA ASP A 56 -6.14 7.48 19.49
C ASP A 56 -5.37 8.68 18.92
N ILE A 57 -4.89 8.59 17.67
CA ILE A 57 -4.30 9.72 16.94
C ILE A 57 -5.39 10.44 16.15
N PRO A 58 -5.61 11.75 16.36
CA PRO A 58 -6.74 12.50 15.77
C PRO A 58 -6.44 12.99 14.34
N ALA A 59 -5.83 12.15 13.52
CA ALA A 59 -5.50 12.42 12.13
C ALA A 59 -5.84 11.24 11.22
N MET A 60 -5.96 11.50 9.93
CA MET A 60 -6.37 10.52 8.92
C MET A 60 -5.18 10.11 8.06
N TRP A 61 -4.79 8.84 8.14
CA TRP A 61 -3.85 8.22 7.21
C TRP A 61 -4.61 7.63 6.02
N PHE A 62 -4.05 7.73 4.81
CA PHE A 62 -4.65 7.08 3.64
C PHE A 62 -4.72 5.56 3.80
N ARG A 63 -3.64 4.94 4.26
CA ARG A 63 -3.56 3.50 4.55
C ARG A 63 -4.63 3.06 5.54
N ASP A 64 -4.65 3.68 6.71
CA ASP A 64 -5.51 3.29 7.83
C ASP A 64 -6.97 3.49 7.47
N SER A 65 -7.34 4.67 6.98
CA SER A 65 -8.74 4.97 6.63
C SER A 65 -9.30 4.01 5.58
N THR A 66 -8.52 3.65 4.57
CA THR A 66 -8.92 2.63 3.59
C THR A 66 -9.04 1.24 4.23
N ALA A 67 -8.04 0.80 5.00
CA ALA A 67 -8.05 -0.51 5.62
C ALA A 67 -9.20 -0.68 6.63
N GLN A 68 -9.47 0.37 7.42
CA GLN A 68 -10.54 0.44 8.40
C GLN A 68 -11.93 0.27 7.77
N LEU A 69 -12.14 0.79 6.55
CA LEU A 69 -13.44 0.67 5.87
C LEU A 69 -13.59 -0.51 4.91
N ARG A 70 -12.49 -1.22 4.61
CA ARG A 70 -12.47 -2.26 3.56
C ARG A 70 -13.49 -3.38 3.78
N SER A 71 -13.67 -3.85 5.02
CA SER A 71 -14.60 -4.94 5.32
C SER A 71 -16.07 -4.57 5.12
N TYR A 72 -16.41 -3.28 5.22
CA TYR A 72 -17.78 -2.80 5.01
C TYR A 72 -18.19 -2.75 3.53
N LEU A 73 -17.27 -2.98 2.59
CA LEU A 73 -17.62 -3.19 1.18
C LEU A 73 -18.59 -4.36 0.98
N LEU A 74 -18.58 -5.35 1.89
CA LEU A 74 -19.54 -6.45 1.91
C LEU A 74 -20.99 -5.96 2.08
N LEU A 75 -21.17 -4.89 2.87
CA LEU A 75 -22.49 -4.28 3.14
C LEU A 75 -22.84 -3.19 2.13
N ALA A 76 -21.84 -2.50 1.58
CA ALA A 76 -22.01 -1.32 0.72
C ALA A 76 -22.85 -1.56 -0.55
N LYS A 77 -23.03 -2.81 -0.97
CA LYS A 77 -23.89 -3.18 -2.10
C LYS A 77 -25.38 -2.99 -1.80
N GLU A 78 -25.78 -3.27 -0.56
CA GLU A 78 -27.19 -3.30 -0.13
C GLU A 78 -27.51 -2.16 0.86
N ASP A 79 -26.50 -1.64 1.55
CA ASP A 79 -26.60 -0.52 2.48
C ASP A 79 -26.08 0.77 1.83
N VAL A 80 -27.02 1.63 1.44
CA VAL A 80 -26.72 2.91 0.77
C VAL A 80 -25.89 3.82 1.66
N GLU A 81 -26.16 3.88 2.97
CA GLU A 81 -25.44 4.76 3.90
C GLU A 81 -23.97 4.33 4.04
N ILE A 82 -23.71 3.02 4.14
CA ILE A 82 -22.35 2.48 4.14
C ILE A 82 -21.64 2.77 2.81
N GLY A 83 -22.34 2.60 1.69
CA GLY A 83 -21.81 2.97 0.38
C GLY A 83 -21.43 4.45 0.30
N ASP A 84 -22.27 5.34 0.83
CA ASP A 84 -22.04 6.80 0.84
C ASP A 84 -20.90 7.20 1.78
N ILE A 85 -20.73 6.49 2.91
CA ILE A 85 -19.59 6.65 3.82
C ILE A 85 -18.29 6.33 3.09
N ILE A 86 -18.22 5.21 2.37
CA ILE A 86 -17.02 4.78 1.65
C ILE A 86 -16.73 5.71 0.47
N GLU A 87 -17.75 6.07 -0.32
CA GLU A 87 -17.58 7.04 -1.42
C GLU A 87 -17.12 8.41 -0.90
N GLY A 88 -17.69 8.86 0.22
CA GLY A 88 -17.26 10.09 0.87
C GLY A 88 -15.82 10.05 1.36
N LEU A 89 -15.33 8.89 1.83
CA LEU A 89 -13.92 8.72 2.19
C LEU A 89 -13.02 8.85 0.96
N ILE A 90 -13.37 8.15 -0.13
CA ILE A 90 -12.62 8.21 -1.39
C ILE A 90 -12.49 9.65 -1.88
N ARG A 91 -13.59 10.41 -1.87
CA ARG A 91 -13.60 11.83 -2.28
C ARG A 91 -12.74 12.71 -1.38
N ARG A 92 -12.73 12.47 -0.06
CA ARG A 92 -11.84 13.18 0.87
C ARG A 92 -10.37 12.85 0.59
N GLN A 93 -10.05 11.58 0.34
CA GLN A 93 -8.69 11.16 -0.01
C GLN A 93 -8.20 11.84 -1.30
N TYR A 94 -9.06 11.98 -2.31
CA TYR A 94 -8.72 12.72 -3.53
C TYR A 94 -8.35 14.18 -3.26
N GLN A 95 -9.13 14.87 -2.41
CA GLN A 95 -8.84 16.25 -2.02
C GLN A 95 -7.46 16.35 -1.37
N TYR A 96 -7.13 15.42 -0.46
CA TYR A 96 -5.85 15.41 0.22
C TYR A 96 -4.66 15.08 -0.68
N ILE A 97 -4.81 14.13 -1.63
CA ILE A 97 -3.76 13.85 -2.63
C ILE A 97 -3.47 15.10 -3.47
N LEU A 98 -4.50 15.88 -3.83
CA LEU A 98 -4.33 17.12 -4.58
C LEU A 98 -3.78 18.28 -3.73
N ILE A 99 -3.88 18.20 -2.40
CA ILE A 99 -3.21 19.14 -1.48
C ILE A 99 -1.73 18.81 -1.41
N ASP A 100 -1.39 17.54 -1.13
CA ASP A 100 0.01 17.10 -1.05
C ASP A 100 0.15 15.59 -1.30
N PRO A 101 0.60 15.18 -2.50
CA PRO A 101 0.72 13.76 -2.82
C PRO A 101 1.91 13.08 -2.12
N TYR A 102 2.77 13.82 -1.42
CA TYR A 102 3.85 13.26 -0.61
C TYR A 102 3.47 12.99 0.85
N ALA A 103 2.31 13.47 1.32
CA ALA A 103 1.90 13.31 2.71
C ALA A 103 1.17 11.99 2.96
N ASN A 104 1.48 11.34 4.10
CA ASN A 104 0.78 10.14 4.57
C ASN A 104 -0.46 10.47 5.42
N ALA A 105 -0.46 11.60 6.14
CA ALA A 105 -1.48 11.92 7.14
C ALA A 105 -2.02 13.35 7.07
N PHE A 106 -3.34 13.50 7.25
CA PHE A 106 -4.06 14.77 7.10
C PHE A 106 -4.95 15.10 8.29
N ASN A 107 -5.15 16.40 8.48
CA ASN A 107 -6.04 17.02 9.46
C ASN A 107 -7.48 17.15 8.92
N GLU A 108 -8.46 17.15 9.82
CA GLU A 108 -9.88 17.39 9.50
C GLU A 108 -10.14 18.80 8.94
N ALA A 109 -9.32 19.77 9.34
CA ALA A 109 -9.39 21.19 8.99
C ALA A 109 -7.95 21.74 8.83
N PRO A 110 -7.72 22.90 8.19
CA PRO A 110 -6.37 23.46 8.00
C PRO A 110 -5.87 24.14 9.30
N ASN A 111 -5.73 23.34 10.36
CA ASN A 111 -5.49 23.81 11.71
C ASN A 111 -4.01 23.74 12.14
N GLY A 112 -3.13 23.25 11.27
CA GLY A 112 -1.69 23.17 11.55
C GLY A 112 -1.36 22.28 12.75
N ARG A 113 -2.16 21.23 13.01
CA ARG A 113 -1.82 20.22 14.02
C ARG A 113 -0.91 19.15 13.42
N GLY A 114 -0.24 18.40 14.30
CA GLY A 114 0.70 17.35 13.92
C GLY A 114 2.16 17.83 13.94
N PHE A 115 3.00 17.20 13.12
CA PHE A 115 4.45 17.36 13.14
C PHE A 115 4.94 18.60 12.36
N GLN A 116 4.40 19.77 12.68
CA GLN A 116 4.69 21.02 11.96
C GLN A 116 6.14 21.51 12.10
N THR A 117 6.91 20.93 13.02
CA THR A 117 8.33 21.25 13.23
C THR A 117 9.26 20.38 12.37
N ASP A 118 8.74 19.43 11.60
CA ASP A 118 9.54 18.68 10.64
C ASP A 118 10.13 19.60 9.58
N GLN A 119 11.38 19.35 9.21
CA GLN A 119 12.09 20.08 8.15
C GLN A 119 11.68 19.49 6.79
N THR A 120 10.52 19.91 6.31
CA THR A 120 9.93 19.58 5.02
C THR A 120 8.90 20.65 4.64
N ASP A 121 8.34 20.59 3.44
CA ASP A 121 7.34 21.55 2.95
C ASP A 121 5.96 21.28 3.58
N MET A 122 5.80 21.61 4.86
CA MET A 122 4.56 21.39 5.60
C MET A 122 3.41 22.30 5.15
N HIS A 123 2.18 21.78 5.24
CA HIS A 123 0.95 22.49 4.91
C HIS A 123 -0.05 22.39 6.09
N PRO A 124 -0.89 23.40 6.39
CA PRO A 124 -1.84 23.35 7.52
C PRO A 124 -2.84 22.17 7.54
N TRP A 125 -3.11 21.58 6.37
CA TRP A 125 -3.93 20.37 6.22
C TRP A 125 -3.16 19.08 6.49
N VAL A 126 -1.83 19.11 6.47
CA VAL A 126 -0.97 17.93 6.63
C VAL A 126 -0.64 17.75 8.11
N TRP A 127 -0.96 16.57 8.64
CA TRP A 127 -0.58 16.18 10.00
C TRP A 127 0.86 15.63 10.02
N GLU A 128 1.21 14.81 9.03
CA GLU A 128 2.55 14.26 8.84
C GLU A 128 2.82 14.11 7.34
N ARG A 129 4.07 14.39 6.93
CA ARG A 129 4.48 14.43 5.51
C ARG A 129 5.54 13.36 5.18
N LYS A 130 5.37 12.15 5.72
CA LYS A 130 6.25 11.02 5.39
C LYS A 130 5.79 10.38 4.09
N TYR A 131 6.63 10.44 3.06
CA TYR A 131 6.26 9.90 1.75
C TYR A 131 6.34 8.38 1.70
N GLU A 132 5.19 7.78 1.41
CA GLU A 132 4.98 6.34 1.36
C GLU A 132 4.25 6.01 0.06
N ILE A 133 4.83 5.15 -0.78
CA ILE A 133 4.16 4.74 -2.03
C ILE A 133 2.75 4.17 -1.75
N ASP A 134 2.60 3.37 -0.68
CA ASP A 134 1.32 2.73 -0.36
C ASP A 134 0.21 3.72 0.00
N SER A 135 0.58 4.89 0.54
CA SER A 135 -0.37 5.98 0.86
C SER A 135 -1.13 6.45 -0.39
N LEU A 136 -0.53 6.37 -1.59
CA LEU A 136 -1.20 6.64 -2.87
C LEU A 136 -1.89 5.41 -3.47
N CYS A 137 -1.44 4.20 -3.12
CA CYS A 137 -2.06 2.95 -3.57
C CYS A 137 -3.42 2.69 -2.91
N TYR A 138 -3.55 2.94 -1.61
CA TYR A 138 -4.77 2.64 -0.86
C TYR A 138 -6.03 3.37 -1.38
N PRO A 139 -6.00 4.68 -1.69
CA PRO A 139 -7.15 5.38 -2.28
C PRO A 139 -7.56 4.82 -3.65
N LEU A 140 -6.59 4.51 -4.52
CA LEU A 140 -6.87 3.88 -5.83
C LEU A 140 -7.49 2.49 -5.66
N GLN A 141 -6.97 1.67 -4.74
CA GLN A 141 -7.53 0.36 -4.43
C GLN A 141 -8.97 0.48 -3.91
N LEU A 142 -9.24 1.36 -2.95
CA LEU A 142 -10.58 1.52 -2.40
C LEU A 142 -11.59 1.96 -3.47
N SER A 143 -11.18 2.89 -4.33
CA SER A 143 -11.97 3.37 -5.46
C SER A 143 -12.37 2.23 -6.40
N TYR A 144 -11.41 1.39 -6.76
CA TYR A 144 -11.66 0.21 -7.60
C TYR A 144 -12.54 -0.82 -6.91
N LEU A 145 -12.27 -1.13 -5.64
CA LEU A 145 -13.03 -2.13 -4.89
C LEU A 145 -14.47 -1.70 -4.63
N LEU A 146 -14.74 -0.41 -4.37
CA LEU A 146 -16.11 0.09 -4.26
C LEU A 146 -16.88 -0.19 -5.55
N TRP A 147 -16.30 0.13 -6.70
CA TRP A 147 -16.91 -0.16 -7.99
C TRP A 147 -17.16 -1.66 -8.20
N LYS A 148 -16.16 -2.51 -7.99
CA LYS A 148 -16.31 -3.95 -8.25
C LYS A 148 -17.30 -4.64 -7.30
N ASN A 149 -17.45 -4.16 -6.06
CA ASN A 149 -18.37 -4.77 -5.09
C ASN A 149 -19.81 -4.23 -5.19
N THR A 150 -20.00 -2.98 -5.66
CA THR A 150 -21.30 -2.30 -5.59
C THR A 150 -21.85 -1.84 -6.94
N GLY A 151 -21.01 -1.74 -7.97
CA GLY A 151 -21.34 -1.11 -9.24
C GLY A 151 -21.30 0.41 -9.23
N ARG A 152 -21.07 1.06 -8.08
CA ARG A 152 -20.94 2.52 -7.97
C ARG A 152 -19.73 3.02 -8.76
N LYS A 153 -19.94 4.06 -9.58
CA LYS A 153 -18.91 4.67 -10.45
C LYS A 153 -18.83 6.19 -10.30
N ALA A 154 -19.68 6.80 -9.47
CA ALA A 154 -19.83 8.26 -9.41
C ALA A 154 -18.55 8.99 -8.94
N HIS A 155 -17.68 8.31 -8.18
CA HIS A 155 -16.38 8.83 -7.76
C HIS A 155 -15.33 8.83 -8.88
N PHE A 156 -15.57 8.19 -10.01
CA PHE A 156 -14.68 8.26 -11.18
C PHE A 156 -15.02 9.48 -12.05
N ASP A 157 -14.82 10.66 -11.47
CA ASP A 157 -15.07 11.96 -12.11
C ASP A 157 -13.75 12.66 -12.53
N GLU A 158 -13.84 13.92 -12.93
CA GLU A 158 -12.67 14.72 -13.32
C GLU A 158 -11.64 14.88 -12.18
N VAL A 159 -12.06 14.80 -10.92
CA VAL A 159 -11.16 14.88 -9.77
C VAL A 159 -10.35 13.60 -9.67
N PHE A 160 -10.97 12.44 -9.86
CA PHE A 160 -10.25 11.16 -9.95
C PHE A 160 -9.19 11.18 -11.06
N VAL A 161 -9.53 11.69 -12.25
CA VAL A 161 -8.57 11.79 -13.36
C VAL A 161 -7.37 12.67 -12.99
N LYS A 162 -7.61 13.82 -12.35
CA LYS A 162 -6.55 14.70 -11.84
C LYS A 162 -5.66 13.97 -10.82
N VAL A 163 -6.27 13.27 -9.86
CA VAL A 163 -5.56 12.46 -8.85
C VAL A 163 -4.67 11.41 -9.49
N VAL A 164 -5.18 10.65 -10.47
CA VAL A 164 -4.39 9.62 -11.15
C VAL A 164 -3.19 10.24 -11.89
N HIS A 165 -3.38 11.37 -12.57
CA HIS A 165 -2.28 12.08 -13.19
C HIS A 165 -1.24 12.54 -12.16
N THR A 166 -1.66 13.14 -11.04
CA THR A 166 -0.76 13.53 -9.95
C THR A 166 0.06 12.35 -9.43
N ILE A 167 -0.55 11.18 -9.23
CA ILE A 167 0.14 9.98 -8.76
C ILE A 167 1.15 9.46 -9.80
N ILE A 168 0.74 9.38 -11.08
CA ILE A 168 1.63 8.92 -12.16
C ILE A 168 2.83 9.85 -12.31
N ASP A 169 2.62 11.16 -12.29
CA ASP A 169 3.69 12.15 -12.46
C ASP A 169 4.64 12.15 -11.26
N LEU A 170 4.12 11.97 -10.04
CA LEU A 170 4.94 11.80 -8.85
C LEU A 170 5.78 10.53 -8.93
N TRP A 171 5.18 9.37 -9.20
CA TRP A 171 5.93 8.11 -9.29
C TRP A 171 6.97 8.12 -10.41
N LYS A 172 6.72 8.83 -11.52
CA LYS A 172 7.74 9.08 -12.55
C LYS A 172 8.87 9.97 -12.06
N THR A 173 8.57 11.04 -11.32
CA THR A 173 9.58 11.88 -10.68
C THR A 173 10.46 11.05 -9.75
N GLU A 174 9.84 10.17 -8.96
CA GLU A 174 10.50 9.31 -7.98
C GLU A 174 11.17 8.06 -8.58
N GLN A 175 11.03 7.77 -9.88
CA GLN A 175 11.88 6.78 -10.57
C GLN A 175 13.35 7.25 -10.65
N ASP A 176 13.58 8.56 -10.65
CA ASP A 176 14.90 9.19 -10.58
C ASP A 176 14.94 10.26 -9.48
N HIS A 177 14.83 9.79 -8.23
CA HIS A 177 14.78 10.62 -7.04
C HIS A 177 15.96 11.60 -6.93
N GLU A 178 17.17 11.17 -7.25
CA GLU A 178 18.38 11.97 -7.06
C GLU A 178 18.42 13.21 -7.93
N ASN A 179 17.92 13.11 -9.17
CA ASN A 179 18.00 14.18 -10.16
C ASN A 179 16.70 14.99 -10.25
N ASN A 180 15.54 14.37 -10.04
CA ASN A 180 14.25 14.98 -10.31
C ASN A 180 13.45 15.36 -9.05
N SER A 181 13.66 14.70 -7.91
CA SER A 181 12.84 14.93 -6.73
C SER A 181 13.27 16.13 -5.90
N SER A 182 12.31 16.99 -5.60
CA SER A 182 12.44 18.05 -4.60
C SER A 182 12.11 17.58 -3.17
N TYR A 183 11.59 16.37 -2.98
CA TYR A 183 11.17 15.89 -1.66
C TYR A 183 12.36 15.77 -0.71
N ARG A 184 12.28 16.46 0.42
CA ARG A 184 13.21 16.33 1.55
C ARG A 184 12.42 16.18 2.83
N PHE A 185 12.95 15.42 3.77
CA PHE A 185 12.35 15.25 5.09
C PHE A 185 13.39 15.03 6.18
N GLN A 186 13.42 15.87 7.20
CA GLN A 186 14.16 15.61 8.43
C GLN A 186 13.31 15.90 9.67
N ARG A 187 13.40 15.03 10.67
CA ARG A 187 12.82 15.23 11.99
C ARG A 187 13.91 15.29 13.04
N GLU A 188 13.86 16.32 13.88
CA GLU A 188 14.75 16.45 15.04
C GLU A 188 14.19 15.66 16.24
N ASN A 189 15.07 15.19 17.12
CA ASN A 189 14.73 14.55 18.40
C ASN A 189 13.80 13.31 18.29
N GLY A 190 13.76 12.66 17.13
CA GLY A 190 13.03 11.41 16.88
C GLY A 190 13.92 10.16 16.94
N ARG A 191 13.33 8.99 16.69
CA ARG A 191 14.12 7.76 16.48
C ARG A 191 14.91 7.90 15.18
N PRO A 192 16.05 7.20 15.00
CA PRO A 192 16.79 7.23 13.74
C PRO A 192 15.95 6.88 12.50
N MET A 193 14.89 6.08 12.66
CA MET A 193 13.97 5.70 11.59
C MET A 193 12.86 6.73 11.35
N ASP A 194 12.73 7.76 12.17
CA ASP A 194 11.74 8.83 11.97
C ASP A 194 12.28 9.99 11.12
N THR A 195 13.49 9.88 10.55
CA THR A 195 14.16 10.95 9.78
C THR A 195 14.94 10.36 8.61
N LEU A 196 15.17 11.14 7.55
CA LEU A 196 15.98 10.71 6.41
C LEU A 196 17.43 11.21 6.53
N THR A 197 18.36 10.37 6.06
CA THR A 197 19.78 10.73 5.96
C THR A 197 20.04 11.69 4.80
N ARG A 198 21.29 12.14 4.63
CA ARG A 198 21.73 12.97 3.48
C ARG A 198 20.89 14.24 3.30
N GLU A 199 20.80 15.05 4.37
CA GLU A 199 20.05 16.33 4.35
C GLU A 199 18.60 16.14 3.89
N GLY A 200 17.97 15.06 4.37
CA GLY A 200 16.59 14.74 4.06
C GLY A 200 16.35 14.04 2.71
N LYS A 201 17.39 13.70 1.94
CA LYS A 201 17.26 12.91 0.70
C LYS A 201 17.03 11.42 0.94
N GLY A 202 17.45 10.90 2.08
CA GLY A 202 17.44 9.46 2.33
C GLY A 202 18.53 8.70 1.55
N PRO A 203 18.43 7.36 1.46
CA PRO A 203 19.49 6.53 0.90
C PRO A 203 19.72 6.83 -0.60
N LEU A 204 21.00 6.81 -1.01
CA LEU A 204 21.39 6.99 -2.40
C LEU A 204 20.79 5.89 -3.28
N VAL A 205 20.20 6.27 -4.41
CA VAL A 205 19.64 5.36 -5.39
C VAL A 205 20.14 5.66 -6.80
N VAL A 206 20.01 4.67 -7.67
CA VAL A 206 20.19 4.79 -9.12
C VAL A 206 18.90 4.33 -9.80
N PRO A 207 18.45 4.94 -10.90
CA PRO A 207 17.20 4.57 -11.55
C PRO A 207 17.15 3.08 -11.93
N THR A 208 16.06 2.41 -11.55
CA THR A 208 15.81 0.99 -11.86
C THR A 208 14.54 0.76 -12.67
N GLY A 209 13.68 1.79 -12.80
CA GLY A 209 12.30 1.67 -13.25
C GLY A 209 11.30 1.57 -12.09
N MET A 210 11.72 1.13 -10.90
CA MET A 210 10.91 1.26 -9.68
C MET A 210 10.81 2.73 -9.24
N THR A 211 9.73 3.07 -8.54
CA THR A 211 9.58 4.36 -7.87
C THR A 211 10.14 4.30 -6.45
N TRP A 212 10.81 5.38 -6.03
CA TRP A 212 11.38 5.54 -4.71
C TRP A 212 10.28 5.71 -3.63
N SER A 213 10.60 5.32 -2.39
CA SER A 213 9.79 5.53 -1.17
C SER A 213 10.70 6.03 -0.06
N ALA A 214 10.29 7.10 0.62
CA ALA A 214 11.01 7.61 1.79
C ALA A 214 10.81 6.70 3.01
N PHE A 215 9.55 6.36 3.27
CA PHE A 215 9.12 5.60 4.44
C PHE A 215 8.36 4.33 4.01
N ARG A 216 8.24 3.41 4.96
CA ARG A 216 7.47 2.16 4.87
C ARG A 216 6.06 2.37 5.40
N PRO A 217 5.12 1.44 5.19
CA PRO A 217 3.83 1.45 5.86
C PRO A 217 3.87 1.44 7.40
N SER A 218 5.04 1.24 8.02
CA SER A 218 5.25 1.36 9.46
C SER A 218 5.61 2.78 9.90
N ASP A 219 5.60 3.74 8.98
CA ASP A 219 6.10 5.11 9.11
C ASP A 219 7.62 5.18 9.40
N ASP A 220 8.35 4.06 9.32
CA ASP A 220 9.81 4.00 9.48
C ASP A 220 10.53 4.24 8.15
N ALA A 221 11.64 4.98 8.18
CA ALA A 221 12.46 5.28 7.02
C ALA A 221 12.96 4.01 6.32
N CYS A 222 12.94 4.05 4.99
CA CYS A 222 13.46 2.97 4.16
C CYS A 222 15.00 2.90 4.28
N THR A 223 15.52 1.71 4.59
CA THR A 223 16.97 1.45 4.53
C THR A 223 17.54 1.61 3.12
N TYR A 224 16.77 1.17 2.11
CA TYR A 224 17.04 1.36 0.68
C TYR A 224 15.78 1.93 0.03
N GLY A 225 15.94 2.86 -0.91
CA GLY A 225 14.82 3.67 -1.43
C GLY A 225 13.79 2.92 -2.27
N TYR A 226 14.11 1.74 -2.80
CA TYR A 226 13.17 0.94 -3.58
C TYR A 226 12.49 -0.14 -2.73
N LEU A 227 11.39 0.24 -2.09
CA LEU A 227 10.59 -0.66 -1.26
C LEU A 227 9.77 -1.62 -2.13
N VAL A 228 10.27 -2.86 -2.27
CA VAL A 228 9.70 -3.88 -3.19
C VAL A 228 8.19 -4.12 -2.97
N PRO A 229 7.69 -4.35 -1.74
CA PRO A 229 6.25 -4.61 -1.54
C PRO A 229 5.35 -3.45 -1.98
N SER A 230 5.77 -2.20 -1.75
CA SER A 230 4.99 -1.03 -2.16
C SER A 230 5.05 -0.78 -3.66
N ASN A 231 6.18 -1.08 -4.32
CA ASN A 231 6.27 -1.10 -5.78
C ASN A 231 5.39 -2.19 -6.40
N MET A 232 5.32 -3.39 -5.81
CA MET A 232 4.37 -4.43 -6.22
C MET A 232 2.92 -3.95 -6.10
N PHE A 233 2.59 -3.24 -5.01
CA PHE A 233 1.26 -2.67 -4.83
C PHE A 233 0.96 -1.58 -5.88
N ALA A 234 1.93 -0.71 -6.19
CA ALA A 234 1.81 0.31 -7.24
C ALA A 234 1.46 -0.32 -8.61
N VAL A 235 2.14 -1.41 -9.00
CA VAL A 235 1.82 -2.14 -10.25
C VAL A 235 0.38 -2.64 -10.25
N VAL A 236 -0.11 -3.19 -9.14
CA VAL A 236 -1.49 -3.69 -9.04
C VAL A 236 -2.51 -2.54 -9.19
N VAL A 237 -2.32 -1.43 -8.48
CA VAL A 237 -3.29 -0.32 -8.56
C VAL A 237 -3.23 0.43 -9.90
N LEU A 238 -2.08 0.47 -10.57
CA LEU A 238 -2.00 0.97 -11.94
C LEU A 238 -2.79 0.08 -12.90
N ARG A 239 -2.82 -1.24 -12.70
CA ARG A 239 -3.71 -2.13 -13.48
C ARG A 239 -5.19 -1.84 -13.20
N TYR A 240 -5.57 -1.51 -11.97
CA TYR A 240 -6.92 -1.05 -11.66
C TYR A 240 -7.25 0.27 -12.39
N VAL A 241 -6.31 1.21 -12.43
CA VAL A 241 -6.46 2.47 -13.19
C VAL A 241 -6.68 2.19 -14.68
N ILE A 242 -5.93 1.26 -15.29
CA ILE A 242 -6.11 0.88 -16.70
C ILE A 242 -7.55 0.41 -16.94
N GLU A 243 -8.05 -0.49 -16.09
CA GLU A 243 -9.40 -1.02 -16.24
C GLU A 243 -10.48 0.04 -16.06
N ILE A 244 -10.35 0.91 -15.04
CA ILE A 244 -11.24 2.06 -14.83
C ILE A 244 -11.21 2.99 -16.04
N ALA A 245 -10.02 3.31 -16.56
CA ALA A 245 -9.83 4.19 -17.69
C ALA A 245 -10.52 3.64 -18.95
N LEU A 246 -10.42 2.34 -19.21
CA LEU A 246 -11.03 1.72 -20.39
C LEU A 246 -12.55 1.50 -20.25
N GLU A 247 -13.00 0.96 -19.11
CA GLU A 247 -14.39 0.51 -18.92
C GLU A 247 -15.34 1.59 -18.41
N VAL A 248 -14.83 2.57 -17.66
CA VAL A 248 -15.66 3.61 -17.02
C VAL A 248 -15.45 4.96 -17.67
N LEU A 249 -14.20 5.38 -17.82
CA LEU A 249 -13.88 6.72 -18.32
C LEU A 249 -13.81 6.78 -19.86
N HIS A 250 -13.62 5.63 -20.51
CA HIS A 250 -13.33 5.51 -21.94
C HIS A 250 -12.12 6.36 -22.39
N ASP A 251 -11.14 6.52 -21.49
CA ASP A 251 -9.92 7.28 -21.70
C ASP A 251 -8.74 6.34 -21.99
N LYS A 252 -8.47 6.13 -23.28
CA LYS A 252 -7.35 5.29 -23.73
C LYS A 252 -5.99 5.91 -23.39
N GLN A 253 -5.88 7.23 -23.35
CA GLN A 253 -4.59 7.89 -23.08
C GLN A 253 -4.18 7.71 -21.62
N LEU A 254 -5.14 7.81 -20.69
CA LEU A 254 -4.91 7.53 -19.28
C LEU A 254 -4.50 6.06 -19.07
N ALA A 255 -5.19 5.13 -19.74
CA ALA A 255 -4.85 3.71 -19.70
C ALA A 255 -3.42 3.43 -20.22
N GLU A 256 -3.03 4.05 -21.33
CA GLU A 256 -1.67 3.92 -21.89
C GLU A 256 -0.60 4.49 -20.94
N LYS A 257 -0.83 5.67 -20.34
CA LYS A 257 0.09 6.27 -19.37
C LYS A 257 0.27 5.39 -18.13
N ALA A 258 -0.83 4.88 -17.57
CA ALA A 258 -0.79 3.98 -16.41
C ALA A 258 -0.11 2.64 -16.76
N GLY A 259 -0.41 2.09 -17.94
CA GLY A 259 0.19 0.85 -18.44
C GLY A 259 1.69 0.94 -18.66
N LEU A 260 2.17 2.06 -19.20
CA LEU A 260 3.60 2.31 -19.39
C LEU A 260 4.34 2.34 -18.03
N LEU A 261 3.86 3.13 -17.07
CA LEU A 261 4.48 3.21 -15.75
C LEU A 261 4.41 1.87 -15.00
N ALA A 262 3.28 1.15 -15.09
CA ALA A 262 3.14 -0.17 -14.46
C ALA A 262 4.17 -1.17 -15.01
N LYS A 263 4.42 -1.12 -16.32
CA LYS A 263 5.42 -1.95 -16.99
C LYS A 263 6.83 -1.60 -16.50
N GLU A 264 7.19 -0.32 -16.48
CA GLU A 264 8.51 0.14 -16.03
C GLU A 264 8.80 -0.27 -14.57
N ILE A 265 7.85 -0.04 -13.66
CA ILE A 265 7.98 -0.45 -12.25
C ILE A 265 8.10 -1.97 -12.13
N HIS A 266 7.28 -2.72 -12.88
CA HIS A 266 7.33 -4.17 -12.86
C HIS A 266 8.67 -4.73 -13.36
N GLU A 267 9.21 -4.18 -14.45
CA GLU A 267 10.53 -4.55 -15.00
C GLU A 267 11.66 -4.20 -14.01
N GLY A 268 11.51 -3.12 -13.23
CA GLY A 268 12.46 -2.74 -12.17
C GLY A 268 12.40 -3.63 -10.91
N ILE A 269 11.27 -4.28 -10.61
CA ILE A 269 11.15 -5.26 -9.51
C ILE A 269 11.91 -6.55 -9.85
N GLY A 270 11.92 -6.93 -11.14
CA GLY A 270 12.65 -8.07 -11.68
C GLY A 270 14.02 -7.69 -12.20
N SER A 271 14.39 -8.21 -13.36
CA SER A 271 15.58 -7.77 -14.10
C SER A 271 15.28 -7.80 -15.60
N PRO A 272 15.66 -6.76 -16.37
CA PRO A 272 15.54 -6.78 -17.84
C PRO A 272 16.43 -7.85 -18.49
N HIS A 273 17.33 -8.47 -17.72
CA HIS A 273 18.12 -9.62 -18.14
C HIS A 273 17.28 -10.92 -18.24
N THR A 274 16.13 -10.96 -17.56
CA THR A 274 15.19 -12.09 -17.59
C THR A 274 13.91 -11.73 -18.36
N PRO A 275 13.17 -12.72 -18.89
CA PRO A 275 11.91 -12.46 -19.59
C PRO A 275 10.88 -11.70 -18.74
N LYS A 276 9.88 -11.10 -19.39
CA LYS A 276 8.77 -10.43 -18.70
C LYS A 276 8.08 -11.37 -17.71
N ASN A 277 7.63 -10.82 -16.59
CA ASN A 277 6.96 -11.55 -15.49
C ASN A 277 7.85 -12.60 -14.79
N TYR A 278 9.18 -12.42 -14.79
CA TYR A 278 10.09 -13.28 -14.02
C TYR A 278 10.51 -12.60 -12.70
N ILE A 279 10.50 -13.38 -11.62
CA ILE A 279 11.02 -12.99 -10.30
C ILE A 279 12.31 -13.75 -10.04
N TRP A 280 13.28 -13.09 -9.41
CA TRP A 280 14.56 -13.71 -9.08
C TRP A 280 14.55 -14.38 -7.69
N HIS A 281 15.06 -15.61 -7.59
CA HIS A 281 15.22 -16.26 -6.29
C HIS A 281 16.16 -15.48 -5.36
N ILE A 282 17.18 -14.80 -5.92
CA ILE A 282 18.07 -13.94 -5.14
C ILE A 282 17.29 -12.77 -4.52
N ALA A 283 16.35 -12.16 -5.24
CA ALA A 283 15.54 -11.08 -4.70
C ALA A 283 14.68 -11.56 -3.51
N LEU A 284 14.11 -12.76 -3.61
CA LEU A 284 13.40 -13.39 -2.48
C LEU A 284 14.33 -13.65 -1.29
N ALA A 285 15.52 -14.22 -1.53
CA ALA A 285 16.48 -14.47 -0.46
C ALA A 285 16.87 -13.18 0.28
N ILE A 286 17.17 -12.10 -0.46
CA ILE A 286 17.48 -10.77 0.09
C ILE A 286 16.28 -10.21 0.88
N GLN A 287 15.06 -10.35 0.34
CA GLN A 287 13.84 -9.93 1.02
C GLN A 287 13.66 -10.62 2.38
N GLY A 288 13.98 -11.92 2.48
CA GLY A 288 13.97 -12.64 3.75
C GLY A 288 15.09 -12.19 4.70
N LEU A 289 16.33 -12.11 4.19
CA LEU A 289 17.54 -11.80 4.97
C LEU A 289 17.58 -10.38 5.53
N THR A 290 16.79 -9.46 4.97
CA THR A 290 16.68 -8.05 5.42
C THR A 290 15.53 -7.82 6.39
N ASN A 291 14.72 -8.85 6.68
CA ASN A 291 13.65 -8.77 7.68
C ASN A 291 14.07 -9.46 8.98
N LYS A 292 13.72 -8.89 10.13
CA LYS A 292 14.03 -9.48 11.45
C LYS A 292 12.98 -10.50 11.91
N ASP A 293 11.77 -10.45 11.37
CA ASP A 293 10.69 -11.35 11.77
C ASP A 293 10.89 -12.76 11.20
N ARG A 294 11.01 -13.74 12.11
CA ARG A 294 11.17 -15.15 11.78
C ARG A 294 9.96 -15.73 11.04
N ARG A 295 8.74 -15.24 11.30
CA ARG A 295 7.53 -15.69 10.58
C ARG A 295 7.59 -15.27 9.12
N TYR A 296 7.96 -14.02 8.88
CA TYR A 296 8.14 -13.49 7.53
C TYR A 296 9.24 -14.24 6.76
N LYS A 297 10.39 -14.53 7.39
CA LYS A 297 11.43 -15.38 6.78
C LYS A 297 10.89 -16.75 6.34
N LYS A 298 10.04 -17.38 7.17
CA LYS A 298 9.39 -18.66 6.82
C LYS A 298 8.51 -18.52 5.59
N GLU A 299 7.73 -17.45 5.46
CA GLU A 299 6.86 -17.22 4.30
C GLU A 299 7.67 -17.07 3.01
N ILE A 300 8.81 -16.38 3.06
CA ILE A 300 9.73 -16.28 1.92
C ILE A 300 10.32 -17.64 1.56
N LEU A 301 10.76 -18.42 2.55
CA LEU A 301 11.27 -19.78 2.32
C LEU A 301 10.21 -20.71 1.72
N GLU A 302 8.96 -20.60 2.16
CA GLU A 302 7.84 -21.35 1.56
C GLU A 302 7.61 -20.96 0.10
N LYS A 303 7.72 -19.67 -0.25
CA LYS A 303 7.66 -19.23 -1.65
C LYS A 303 8.80 -19.82 -2.46
N MET A 304 10.05 -19.71 -1.99
CA MET A 304 11.23 -20.24 -2.70
C MET A 304 11.14 -21.76 -2.88
N LYS A 305 10.67 -22.49 -1.87
CA LYS A 305 10.43 -23.94 -1.93
C LYS A 305 9.39 -24.31 -3.01
N ASN A 306 8.32 -23.52 -3.14
CA ASN A 306 7.22 -23.81 -4.06
C ASN A 306 7.45 -23.24 -5.47
N THR A 307 8.62 -22.65 -5.75
CA THR A 307 8.94 -21.98 -7.03
C THR A 307 10.25 -22.49 -7.66
N ASP A 308 10.72 -23.66 -7.23
CA ASP A 308 11.94 -24.33 -7.68
C ASP A 308 11.81 -25.05 -9.04
N GLY A 309 10.68 -24.89 -9.73
CA GLY A 309 10.38 -25.61 -10.98
C GLY A 309 10.34 -27.14 -10.85
N GLY A 310 10.29 -27.70 -9.64
CA GLY A 310 10.42 -29.12 -9.35
C GLY A 310 11.86 -29.66 -9.42
N THR A 311 12.87 -28.78 -9.47
CA THR A 311 14.28 -29.16 -9.62
C THR A 311 15.00 -29.35 -8.28
N ASN A 312 14.41 -28.90 -7.18
CA ASN A 312 15.03 -28.78 -5.85
C ASN A 312 16.26 -27.83 -5.82
N LEU A 313 16.36 -26.91 -6.78
CA LEU A 313 17.41 -25.90 -6.86
C LEU A 313 16.82 -24.50 -7.08
N MET A 314 17.61 -23.48 -6.78
CA MET A 314 17.25 -22.10 -7.06
C MET A 314 17.75 -21.68 -8.44
N HIS A 315 16.90 -20.93 -9.13
CA HIS A 315 17.09 -20.42 -10.47
C HIS A 315 17.39 -18.92 -10.49
N GLU A 316 17.83 -18.38 -11.63
CA GLU A 316 18.03 -16.95 -11.80
C GLU A 316 16.72 -16.20 -11.71
N GLY A 317 15.76 -16.51 -12.57
CA GLY A 317 14.38 -16.08 -12.43
C GLY A 317 13.39 -17.19 -12.77
N PHE A 318 12.17 -17.08 -12.26
CA PHE A 318 11.04 -17.97 -12.59
C PHE A 318 9.79 -17.13 -12.90
N HIS A 319 8.94 -17.62 -13.79
CA HIS A 319 7.71 -16.94 -14.17
C HIS A 319 6.71 -16.93 -13.00
N VAL A 320 6.09 -15.78 -12.73
CA VAL A 320 5.22 -15.58 -11.55
C VAL A 320 4.03 -16.55 -11.48
N ASP A 321 3.45 -16.90 -12.63
CA ASP A 321 2.26 -17.77 -12.70
C ASP A 321 2.61 -19.25 -12.92
N ASP A 322 3.83 -19.56 -13.34
CA ASP A 322 4.27 -20.93 -13.64
C ASP A 322 5.77 -21.10 -13.36
N PRO A 323 6.14 -21.53 -12.14
CA PRO A 323 7.53 -21.64 -11.75
C PRO A 323 8.34 -22.70 -12.49
N LYS A 324 7.69 -23.58 -13.30
CA LYS A 324 8.41 -24.50 -14.20
C LYS A 324 9.05 -23.76 -15.38
N GLN A 325 8.61 -22.54 -15.65
CA GLN A 325 9.27 -21.65 -16.59
C GLN A 325 10.29 -20.81 -15.83
N PHE A 326 11.56 -21.21 -15.89
CA PHE A 326 12.65 -20.52 -15.20
C PHE A 326 13.87 -20.36 -16.10
N THR A 327 14.80 -19.49 -15.70
CA THR A 327 16.11 -19.33 -16.33
C THR A 327 17.21 -19.88 -15.43
N ARG A 328 18.18 -20.56 -16.04
CA ARG A 328 19.34 -21.20 -15.40
C ARG A 328 18.98 -22.33 -14.42
N ASP A 329 19.02 -23.57 -14.92
CA ASP A 329 18.89 -24.79 -14.11
C ASP A 329 19.95 -24.89 -13.00
N TRP A 330 21.11 -24.29 -13.21
CA TRP A 330 22.20 -24.28 -12.25
C TRP A 330 22.74 -22.87 -12.01
N PHE A 331 22.41 -22.32 -10.83
CA PHE A 331 22.92 -21.02 -10.39
C PHE A 331 23.38 -21.07 -8.94
N SER A 332 24.67 -21.38 -8.75
CA SER A 332 25.26 -21.57 -7.41
C SER A 332 25.09 -20.38 -6.47
N TRP A 333 25.04 -19.15 -6.98
CA TRP A 333 24.84 -17.96 -6.14
C TRP A 333 23.42 -17.93 -5.57
N ALA A 334 22.40 -18.16 -6.39
CA ALA A 334 21.01 -18.24 -5.91
C ALA A 334 20.84 -19.35 -4.85
N ASN A 335 21.46 -20.51 -5.06
CA ASN A 335 21.48 -21.61 -4.09
C ASN A 335 22.13 -21.22 -2.76
N ALA A 336 23.25 -20.49 -2.81
CA ALA A 336 23.95 -20.01 -1.62
C ALA A 336 23.12 -18.98 -0.84
N MET A 337 22.45 -18.06 -1.54
CA MET A 337 21.58 -17.05 -0.92
C MET A 337 20.36 -17.68 -0.22
N PHE A 338 19.73 -18.67 -0.86
CA PHE A 338 18.67 -19.47 -0.22
C PHE A 338 19.19 -20.16 1.05
N SER A 339 20.38 -20.77 0.97
CA SER A 339 21.00 -21.45 2.10
C SER A 339 21.29 -20.49 3.25
N GLU A 340 21.79 -19.27 2.98
CA GLU A 340 21.97 -18.23 3.99
C GLU A 340 20.64 -17.86 4.66
N LEU A 341 19.56 -17.68 3.89
CA LEU A 341 18.25 -17.39 4.46
C LEU A 341 17.72 -18.53 5.34
N VAL A 342 17.91 -19.78 4.95
CA VAL A 342 17.54 -20.95 5.77
C VAL A 342 18.34 -20.95 7.08
N LEU A 343 19.65 -20.70 7.02
CA LEU A 343 20.52 -20.63 8.19
C LEU A 343 20.08 -19.50 9.14
N ASP A 344 19.83 -18.32 8.61
CA ASP A 344 19.38 -17.14 9.35
C ASP A 344 17.98 -17.34 9.97
N TYR A 345 17.05 -18.00 9.26
CA TYR A 345 15.75 -18.43 9.82
C TYR A 345 15.88 -19.43 10.97
N CYS A 346 16.90 -20.28 10.92
CA CYS A 346 17.25 -21.25 11.96
C CYS A 346 18.05 -20.63 13.12
N GLY A 347 18.36 -19.33 13.08
CA GLY A 347 19.07 -18.61 14.14
C GLY A 347 20.59 -18.57 13.97
N TYR A 348 21.12 -19.05 12.84
CA TYR A 348 22.53 -18.92 12.49
C TYR A 348 22.73 -17.60 11.73
N THR A 349 23.11 -16.54 12.44
CA THR A 349 23.34 -15.23 11.86
C THR A 349 24.82 -15.02 11.54
N ILE A 350 25.15 -14.67 10.30
CA ILE A 350 26.47 -14.11 9.97
C ILE A 350 26.54 -12.73 10.63
N LYS A 351 27.61 -12.45 11.39
CA LYS A 351 27.83 -11.11 11.93
C LYS A 351 27.97 -10.13 10.76
N ARG A 352 27.11 -9.12 10.74
CA ARG A 352 27.08 -8.07 9.71
C ARG A 352 27.67 -6.78 10.26
#